data_AF-A0A372Q0B3-F1
#
_entry.id   AF-A0A372Q0B3-F1
#
_cell.length_a   1.000
_cell.length_b   1.000
_cell.length_c   1.000
_cell.angle_alpha   90.00
_cell.angle_beta   90.00
_cell.angle_gamma   90.00
#
_symmetry.space_group_name_H-M   'P 1'
#
loop_
_entity.id
_entity.type
_entity.pdbx_description
1 polymer ?
#
loop_
_entity_poly.entity_id
_entity_poly.type
_entity_poly.pdbx_seq_one_letter_code
_entity_poly.pdbx_strand_id
1 'polypeptide(L)'
;MATLSYSQVVQMSSEELLKEHENEREREKELYSKICVTQSIHFAVGEKNKEFTSLNVYEMFSCYLATILARDKEVIAVWLRILQGRCKIYLSKNSDWLDKDIEYVDNITKYLKNISKNAPVISEDNEKDFLMAVTLYCSTKLEFRLKKLKDDIILYGDNKHVKSFSKFLSARIAMVGNAENTNIIMISGICKEYYKKVKKANVESKIPSEFLRHIKKVVSYMASAIGIVECARNIQYKSLFSNVRVFKKSPVIINNQPYIHGKILSKGLLMKININVSWMGVQKSLK
;
A
#
# COMPACT_ATOMS: atom_id res chain seq x y z
N MET A 1 -50.06 22.63 -8.31
CA MET A 1 -48.74 22.00 -8.50
C MET A 1 -48.43 22.05 -9.99
N ALA A 2 -47.40 22.80 -10.40
CA ALA A 2 -47.00 22.86 -11.81
C ALA A 2 -46.31 21.54 -12.18
N THR A 3 -46.91 20.77 -13.08
CA THR A 3 -46.32 19.56 -13.65
C THR A 3 -45.31 19.95 -14.71
N LEU A 4 -44.05 19.54 -14.52
CA LEU A 4 -42.97 19.72 -15.49
C LEU A 4 -43.32 18.98 -16.80
N SER A 5 -43.06 19.63 -17.93
CA SER A 5 -43.26 19.01 -19.24
C SER A 5 -42.22 17.92 -19.50
N TYR A 6 -42.57 16.93 -20.31
CA TYR A 6 -41.71 15.78 -20.63
C TYR A 6 -40.33 16.19 -21.19
N SER A 7 -40.27 17.27 -21.96
CA SER A 7 -39.00 17.82 -22.50
C SER A 7 -38.10 18.41 -21.39
N GLN A 8 -38.69 19.03 -20.36
CA GLN A 8 -37.94 19.54 -19.21
C GLN A 8 -37.36 18.41 -18.35
N VAL A 9 -38.08 17.29 -18.22
CA VAL A 9 -37.61 16.10 -17.50
C VAL A 9 -36.43 15.43 -18.23
N VAL A 10 -36.50 15.34 -19.56
CA VAL A 10 -35.41 14.78 -20.40
C VAL A 10 -34.18 15.69 -20.44
N GLN A 11 -34.36 17.01 -20.51
CA GLN A 11 -33.24 17.97 -20.43
C GLN A 11 -32.57 17.94 -19.06
N MET A 12 -33.35 17.91 -17.97
CA MET A 12 -32.80 17.78 -16.62
C MET A 12 -32.01 16.48 -16.45
N SER A 13 -32.50 15.34 -16.97
CA SER A 13 -31.77 14.07 -16.87
C SER A 13 -30.48 14.09 -17.70
N SER A 14 -30.47 14.77 -18.85
CA SER A 14 -29.28 14.91 -19.69
C SER A 14 -28.24 15.86 -19.08
N GLU A 15 -28.66 16.95 -18.43
CA GLU A 15 -27.76 17.85 -17.71
C GLU A 15 -27.20 17.23 -16.42
N GLU A 16 -27.99 16.44 -15.71
CA GLU A 16 -27.54 15.65 -14.57
C GLU A 16 -26.51 14.61 -14.98
N LEU A 17 -26.74 13.89 -16.09
CA LEU A 17 -25.77 12.95 -16.66
C LEU A 17 -24.49 13.65 -17.11
N LEU A 18 -24.57 14.82 -17.74
CA LEU A 18 -23.39 15.61 -18.14
C LEU A 18 -22.59 16.11 -16.94
N LYS A 19 -23.26 16.62 -15.90
CA LYS A 19 -22.61 16.99 -14.63
C LYS A 19 -21.99 15.78 -13.94
N GLU A 20 -22.63 14.62 -14.00
CA GLU A 20 -22.07 13.39 -13.46
C GLU A 20 -20.81 12.98 -14.24
N HIS A 21 -20.85 13.06 -15.58
CA HIS A 21 -19.73 12.78 -16.47
C HIS A 21 -18.54 13.77 -16.32
N GLU A 22 -18.82 15.06 -16.10
CA GLU A 22 -17.80 16.07 -15.79
C GLU A 22 -17.18 15.83 -14.42
N ASN A 23 -18.02 15.55 -13.41
CA ASN A 23 -17.55 15.15 -12.10
C ASN A 23 -16.70 13.87 -12.16
N GLU A 24 -17.05 12.90 -12.99
CA GLU A 24 -16.24 11.70 -13.20
C GLU A 24 -14.89 12.00 -13.86
N ARG A 25 -14.87 12.88 -14.87
CA ARG A 25 -13.61 13.32 -15.51
C ARG A 25 -12.71 14.11 -14.57
N GLU A 26 -13.26 14.96 -13.71
CA GLU A 26 -12.46 15.62 -12.67
C GLU A 26 -11.95 14.63 -11.63
N ARG A 27 -12.76 13.65 -11.22
CA ARG A 27 -12.35 12.58 -10.30
C ARG A 27 -11.22 11.71 -10.87
N GLU A 28 -11.25 11.42 -12.17
CA GLU A 28 -10.15 10.73 -12.84
C GLU A 28 -8.87 11.57 -12.81
N LYS A 29 -8.93 12.85 -13.16
CA LYS A 29 -7.78 13.77 -13.08
C LYS A 29 -7.22 13.85 -11.66
N GLU A 30 -8.07 13.84 -10.63
CA GLU A 30 -7.63 13.84 -9.22
C GLU A 30 -6.96 12.51 -8.81
N LEU A 31 -7.57 11.36 -9.15
CA LEU A 31 -7.04 10.02 -8.89
C LEU A 31 -5.64 9.83 -9.51
N TYR A 32 -5.45 10.32 -10.73
CA TYR A 32 -4.16 10.21 -11.43
C TYR A 32 -3.15 11.31 -11.09
N SER A 33 -3.59 12.43 -10.51
CA SER A 33 -2.68 13.50 -10.05
C SER A 33 -2.14 13.27 -8.64
N LYS A 34 -2.86 12.52 -7.79
CA LYS A 34 -2.41 12.15 -6.45
C LYS A 34 -1.59 10.85 -6.49
N ILE A 35 -0.29 11.06 -6.36
CA ILE A 35 0.81 10.08 -6.36
C ILE A 35 0.65 9.04 -5.23
N CYS A 36 -0.19 8.02 -5.42
CA CYS A 36 -0.10 6.76 -4.66
C CYS A 36 0.89 5.79 -5.32
N VAL A 37 1.00 5.85 -6.65
CA VAL A 37 1.84 4.95 -7.47
C VAL A 37 3.34 5.04 -7.12
N THR A 38 3.82 6.23 -6.76
CA THR A 38 5.25 6.46 -6.47
C THR A 38 5.61 6.23 -5.00
N GLN A 39 4.64 6.30 -4.07
CA GLN A 39 4.88 6.11 -2.64
C GLN A 39 4.89 4.63 -2.21
N SER A 40 4.15 3.72 -2.87
CA SER A 40 4.22 2.29 -2.56
C SER A 40 5.64 1.68 -2.73
N ILE A 41 6.50 2.33 -3.52
CA ILE A 41 7.90 1.96 -3.70
C ILE A 41 8.81 2.68 -2.68
N HIS A 42 8.44 3.89 -2.23
CA HIS A 42 9.26 4.74 -1.37
C HIS A 42 9.03 4.54 0.14
N PHE A 43 7.83 4.08 0.56
CA PHE A 43 7.38 4.12 1.96
C PHE A 43 7.88 2.98 2.85
N ALA A 44 8.45 1.89 2.30
CA ALA A 44 8.91 0.76 3.11
C ALA A 44 10.22 1.00 3.91
N VAL A 45 10.78 2.22 3.89
CA VAL A 45 12.14 2.49 4.39
C VAL A 45 12.22 3.35 5.65
N GLY A 46 11.22 4.13 6.06
CA GLY A 46 11.42 4.99 7.23
C GLY A 46 10.17 5.43 7.95
N GLU A 47 9.83 4.76 9.05
CA GLU A 47 9.04 5.39 10.10
C GLU A 47 9.95 5.74 11.26
N LYS A 48 10.25 7.04 11.38
CA LYS A 48 10.48 7.69 12.67
C LYS A 48 9.10 8.06 13.20
N ASN A 49 8.86 7.75 14.46
CA ASN A 49 7.70 8.21 15.24
C ASN A 49 7.55 9.73 15.10
N LYS A 50 6.66 10.19 14.22
CA LYS A 50 6.13 11.54 14.20
C LYS A 50 4.64 11.43 14.45
N GLU A 51 4.14 12.30 15.28
CA GLU A 51 2.71 12.50 15.58
C GLU A 51 1.92 12.51 14.26
N PHE A 52 1.05 11.51 14.07
CA PHE A 52 0.31 11.34 12.81
C PHE A 52 -0.79 12.39 12.75
N THR A 53 -0.70 13.32 11.80
CA THR A 53 -1.85 14.14 11.41
C THR A 53 -2.88 13.26 10.69
N SER A 54 -4.16 13.64 10.71
CA SER A 54 -5.24 12.89 10.04
C SER A 54 -4.97 12.71 8.53
N LEU A 55 -4.40 13.72 7.88
CA LEU A 55 -4.03 13.68 6.45
C LEU A 55 -2.99 12.56 6.17
N ASN A 56 -2.00 12.40 7.05
CA ASN A 56 -0.96 11.38 6.93
C ASN A 56 -1.55 9.96 7.05
N VAL A 57 -2.54 9.76 7.93
CA VAL A 57 -3.18 8.43 8.08
C VAL A 57 -3.93 8.02 6.82
N TYR A 58 -4.64 8.92 6.16
CA TYR A 58 -5.38 8.59 4.94
C TYR A 58 -4.45 8.33 3.76
N GLU A 59 -3.38 9.12 3.62
CA GLU A 59 -2.34 8.88 2.61
C GLU A 59 -1.66 7.53 2.82
N MET A 60 -1.33 7.21 4.07
CA MET A 60 -0.72 5.94 4.45
C MET A 60 -1.67 4.75 4.20
N PHE A 61 -2.94 4.87 4.58
CA PHE A 61 -3.97 3.86 4.29
C PHE A 61 -4.15 3.64 2.79
N SER A 62 -4.13 4.71 1.99
CA SER A 62 -4.17 4.63 0.52
C SER A 62 -2.98 3.84 -0.02
N CYS A 63 -1.78 4.12 0.49
CA CYS A 63 -0.54 3.42 0.10
C CYS A 63 -0.58 1.94 0.47
N TYR A 64 -1.09 1.61 1.65
CA TYR A 64 -1.25 0.23 2.08
C TYR A 64 -2.22 -0.52 1.18
N LEU A 65 -3.36 0.08 0.86
CA LEU A 65 -4.36 -0.52 -0.01
C LEU A 65 -3.82 -0.74 -1.43
N ALA A 66 -3.11 0.26 -1.99
CA ALA A 66 -2.44 0.13 -3.27
C ALA A 66 -1.42 -1.03 -3.27
N THR A 67 -0.69 -1.20 -2.16
CA THR A 67 0.32 -2.25 -2.03
C THR A 67 -0.30 -3.64 -2.04
N ILE A 68 -1.40 -3.87 -1.31
CA ILE A 68 -2.04 -5.20 -1.24
C ILE A 68 -2.88 -5.53 -2.49
N LEU A 69 -3.30 -4.53 -3.25
CA LEU A 69 -4.04 -4.72 -4.50
C LEU A 69 -3.13 -4.94 -5.71
N ALA A 70 -1.87 -4.51 -5.66
CA ALA A 70 -0.96 -4.58 -6.80
C ALA A 70 -0.37 -5.98 -6.99
N ARG A 71 -0.85 -6.74 -7.99
CA ARG A 71 -0.22 -8.00 -8.43
C ARG A 71 1.04 -7.77 -9.27
N ASP A 72 1.61 -8.83 -9.84
CA ASP A 72 2.89 -8.70 -10.53
C ASP A 72 2.75 -7.79 -11.76
N LYS A 73 3.66 -6.81 -11.88
CA LYS A 73 3.66 -5.76 -12.92
C LYS A 73 2.42 -4.85 -13.00
N GLU A 74 1.42 -5.06 -12.16
CA GLU A 74 0.24 -4.19 -12.08
C GLU A 74 0.53 -2.91 -11.28
N VAL A 75 -0.09 -1.82 -11.72
CA VAL A 75 -0.08 -0.52 -11.06
C VAL A 75 -1.51 -0.22 -10.62
N ILE A 76 -1.70 0.01 -9.33
CA ILE A 76 -2.99 0.37 -8.74
C ILE A 76 -2.96 1.85 -8.34
N ALA A 77 -3.97 2.60 -8.76
CA ALA A 77 -4.27 3.92 -8.23
C ALA A 77 -5.39 3.80 -7.19
N VAL A 78 -5.15 4.41 -6.02
CA VAL A 78 -6.12 4.48 -4.92
C VAL A 78 -6.38 5.93 -4.61
N TRP A 79 -7.65 6.33 -4.61
CA TRP A 79 -8.07 7.63 -4.11
C TRP A 79 -9.12 7.46 -3.03
N LEU A 80 -8.89 8.15 -1.92
CA LEU A 80 -9.77 8.15 -0.76
C LEU A 80 -10.45 9.51 -0.62
N ARG A 81 -11.78 9.47 -0.50
CA ARG A 81 -12.60 10.64 -0.28
C ARG A 81 -13.47 10.46 0.94
N ILE A 82 -13.40 11.42 1.86
CA ILE A 82 -14.23 11.46 3.06
C ILE A 82 -15.38 12.42 2.83
N LEU A 83 -16.61 11.95 2.99
CA LEU A 83 -17.82 12.73 2.79
C LEU A 83 -18.81 12.37 3.89
N GLN A 84 -19.23 13.36 4.70
CA GLN A 84 -20.33 13.22 5.67
C GLN A 84 -20.20 11.97 6.56
N GLY A 85 -19.01 11.73 7.13
CA GLY A 85 -18.76 10.57 8.00
C GLY A 85 -18.67 9.22 7.27
N ARG A 86 -18.55 9.21 5.94
CA ARG A 86 -18.34 8.00 5.13
C ARG A 86 -17.01 8.07 4.39
N CYS A 87 -16.41 6.89 4.22
CA CYS A 87 -15.21 6.69 3.43
C CYS A 87 -15.58 6.13 2.04
N LYS A 88 -15.23 6.84 0.97
CA LYS A 88 -15.31 6.35 -0.41
C LYS A 88 -13.90 6.09 -0.93
N ILE A 89 -13.68 4.88 -1.43
CA ILE A 89 -12.43 4.45 -2.03
C ILE A 89 -12.66 4.27 -3.52
N TYR A 90 -11.85 4.91 -4.34
CA TYR A 90 -11.84 4.75 -5.78
C TYR A 90 -10.57 3.99 -6.17
N LEU A 91 -10.75 2.89 -6.90
CA LEU A 91 -9.68 2.03 -7.36
C LEU A 91 -9.63 2.08 -8.88
N SER A 92 -8.44 2.26 -9.44
CA SER A 92 -8.17 1.97 -10.86
C SER A 92 -6.86 1.20 -10.98
N LYS A 93 -6.68 0.51 -12.11
CA LYS A 93 -5.45 -0.20 -12.41
C LYS A 93 -5.15 -0.19 -13.90
N ASN A 94 -3.93 -0.58 -14.27
CA ASN A 94 -3.45 -0.61 -15.64
C ASN A 94 -3.82 -1.89 -16.42
N SER A 95 -4.70 -2.73 -15.88
CA SER A 95 -5.14 -4.00 -16.45
C SER A 95 -6.64 -4.21 -16.20
N ASP A 96 -7.27 -5.15 -16.91
CA ASP A 96 -8.68 -5.44 -16.70
C ASP A 96 -8.97 -6.01 -15.32
N TRP A 97 -10.10 -5.63 -14.73
CA TRP A 97 -10.61 -6.24 -13.51
C TRP A 97 -11.07 -7.67 -13.80
N LEU A 98 -10.34 -8.65 -13.26
CA LEU A 98 -10.75 -10.05 -13.35
C LEU A 98 -11.80 -10.34 -12.26
N ASP A 99 -12.60 -11.38 -12.43
CA ASP A 99 -13.60 -11.79 -11.42
C ASP A 99 -12.96 -12.02 -10.04
N LYS A 100 -11.77 -12.62 -10.01
CA LYS A 100 -10.99 -12.81 -8.78
C LYS A 100 -10.59 -11.48 -8.12
N ASP A 101 -10.38 -10.42 -8.89
CA ASP A 101 -10.07 -9.09 -8.36
C ASP A 101 -11.30 -8.45 -7.75
N ILE A 102 -12.46 -8.62 -8.41
CA ILE A 102 -13.75 -8.13 -7.93
C ILE A 102 -14.08 -8.81 -6.60
N GLU A 103 -14.01 -10.14 -6.56
CA GLU A 103 -14.22 -10.93 -5.34
C GLU A 103 -13.27 -10.53 -4.21
N TYR A 104 -11.98 -10.36 -4.52
CA TYR A 104 -11.00 -9.94 -3.53
C TYR A 104 -11.28 -8.55 -2.97
N VAL A 105 -11.58 -7.56 -3.83
CA VAL A 105 -11.93 -6.21 -3.38
C VAL A 105 -13.17 -6.22 -2.50
N ASP A 106 -14.17 -7.03 -2.83
CA ASP A 106 -15.41 -7.13 -2.07
C ASP A 106 -15.15 -7.80 -0.70
N ASN A 107 -14.31 -8.83 -0.65
CA ASN A 107 -13.86 -9.47 0.59
C ASN A 107 -13.08 -8.50 1.49
N ILE A 108 -12.10 -7.77 0.96
CA ILE A 108 -11.34 -6.76 1.70
C ILE A 108 -12.28 -5.67 2.26
N THR A 109 -13.24 -5.23 1.45
CA THR A 109 -14.26 -4.26 1.87
C THR A 109 -15.10 -4.79 3.03
N LYS A 110 -15.49 -6.07 2.99
CA LYS A 110 -16.24 -6.74 4.07
C LYS A 110 -15.42 -6.82 5.36
N TYR A 111 -14.16 -7.24 5.28
CA TYR A 111 -13.28 -7.30 6.45
C TYR A 111 -13.05 -5.93 7.08
N LEU A 112 -12.80 -4.89 6.27
CA LEU A 112 -12.68 -3.51 6.77
C LEU A 112 -13.90 -3.08 7.58
N LYS A 113 -15.11 -3.36 7.09
CA LYS A 113 -16.35 -3.04 7.81
C LYS A 113 -16.45 -3.82 9.11
N ASN A 114 -16.16 -5.11 9.10
CA ASN A 114 -16.28 -5.98 10.27
C ASN A 114 -15.28 -5.59 11.38
N ILE A 115 -14.01 -5.46 11.02
CA ILE A 115 -12.95 -5.01 11.94
C ILE A 115 -13.33 -3.66 12.54
N SER A 116 -13.81 -2.73 11.71
CA SER A 116 -14.17 -1.40 12.17
C SER A 116 -15.41 -1.36 13.05
N LYS A 117 -16.45 -2.16 12.77
CA LYS A 117 -17.65 -2.24 13.64
C LYS A 117 -17.29 -2.66 15.07
N ASN A 118 -16.32 -3.55 15.20
CA ASN A 118 -15.86 -4.06 16.49
C ASN A 118 -14.80 -3.17 17.15
N ALA A 119 -14.29 -2.13 16.45
CA ALA A 119 -13.29 -1.22 16.98
C ALA A 119 -13.71 -0.58 18.33
N PRO A 120 -12.78 -0.44 19.29
CA PRO A 120 -11.35 -0.73 19.18
C PRO A 120 -10.97 -2.19 19.51
N VAL A 121 -11.96 -3.05 19.75
CA VAL A 121 -11.74 -4.45 20.16
C VAL A 121 -11.12 -5.23 19.00
N ILE A 122 -10.13 -6.06 19.33
CA ILE A 122 -9.50 -6.99 18.39
C ILE A 122 -10.52 -8.05 18.02
N SER A 123 -10.79 -8.19 16.73
CA SER A 123 -11.61 -9.28 16.22
C SER A 123 -10.67 -10.31 15.59
N GLU A 124 -10.11 -11.19 16.42
CA GLU A 124 -9.03 -12.09 16.03
C GLU A 124 -9.35 -12.88 14.75
N ASP A 125 -10.55 -13.43 14.64
CA ASP A 125 -10.99 -14.15 13.44
C ASP A 125 -11.03 -13.26 12.20
N ASN A 126 -11.67 -12.08 12.27
CA ASN A 126 -11.76 -11.18 11.11
C ASN A 126 -10.39 -10.62 10.70
N GLU A 127 -9.51 -10.32 11.66
CA GLU A 127 -8.16 -9.82 11.39
C GLU A 127 -7.30 -10.93 10.77
N LYS A 128 -7.37 -12.16 11.30
CA LYS A 128 -6.66 -13.31 10.77
C LYS A 128 -7.13 -13.65 9.35
N ASP A 129 -8.45 -13.70 9.14
CA ASP A 129 -9.04 -13.97 7.83
C ASP A 129 -8.67 -12.90 6.80
N PHE A 130 -8.64 -11.63 7.21
CA PHE A 130 -8.15 -10.53 6.36
C PHE A 130 -6.70 -10.75 5.93
N LEU A 131 -5.81 -11.08 6.88
CA LEU A 131 -4.39 -11.33 6.60
C LEU A 131 -4.19 -12.55 5.68
N MET A 132 -4.99 -13.60 5.87
CA MET A 132 -5.00 -14.77 4.99
C MET A 132 -5.48 -14.42 3.58
N ALA A 133 -6.57 -13.66 3.45
CA ALA A 133 -7.10 -13.22 2.15
C ALA A 133 -6.07 -12.37 1.38
N VAL A 134 -5.41 -11.41 2.06
CA VAL A 134 -4.34 -10.61 1.46
C VAL A 134 -3.20 -11.49 0.96
N THR A 135 -2.78 -12.46 1.77
CA THR A 135 -1.67 -13.34 1.41
C THR A 135 -2.01 -14.22 0.22
N LEU A 136 -3.22 -14.80 0.19
CA LEU A 136 -3.66 -15.66 -0.90
C LEU A 136 -3.71 -14.88 -2.22
N TYR A 137 -4.26 -13.66 -2.20
CA TYR A 137 -4.34 -12.80 -3.39
C TYR A 137 -2.95 -12.37 -3.89
N CYS A 138 -2.02 -12.09 -2.98
CA CYS A 138 -0.65 -11.67 -3.32
C CYS A 138 0.33 -12.84 -3.51
N SER A 139 -0.13 -14.09 -3.44
CA SER A 139 0.73 -15.29 -3.31
C SER A 139 1.80 -15.38 -4.39
N THR A 140 1.43 -15.32 -5.67
CA THR A 140 2.37 -15.40 -6.79
C THR A 140 3.50 -14.35 -6.71
N LYS A 141 3.17 -13.12 -6.33
CA LYS A 141 4.15 -12.03 -6.22
C LYS A 141 5.02 -12.18 -4.97
N LEU A 142 4.45 -12.68 -3.88
CA LEU A 142 5.19 -13.02 -2.66
C LEU A 142 6.15 -14.17 -2.91
N GLU A 143 5.70 -15.24 -3.56
CA GLU A 143 6.53 -16.39 -3.97
C GLU A 143 7.72 -15.95 -4.82
N PHE A 144 7.49 -15.11 -5.82
CA PHE A 144 8.57 -14.56 -6.65
C PHE A 144 9.58 -13.76 -5.82
N ARG A 145 9.13 -12.94 -4.87
CA ARG A 145 10.02 -12.18 -3.97
C ARG A 145 10.77 -13.10 -3.01
N LEU A 146 10.12 -14.14 -2.51
CA LEU A 146 10.74 -15.15 -1.65
C LEU A 146 11.77 -15.97 -2.39
N LYS A 147 11.54 -16.31 -3.67
CA LYS A 147 12.55 -16.95 -4.52
C LYS A 147 13.80 -16.09 -4.63
N LYS A 148 13.65 -14.80 -4.96
CA LYS A 148 14.79 -13.87 -5.00
C LYS A 148 15.53 -13.75 -3.67
N LEU A 149 14.79 -13.73 -2.55
CA LEU A 149 15.40 -13.74 -1.23
C LEU A 149 16.18 -15.03 -0.96
N LYS A 150 15.68 -16.19 -1.40
CA LYS A 150 16.41 -17.47 -1.33
C LYS A 150 17.68 -17.45 -2.17
N ASP A 151 17.60 -16.92 -3.38
CA ASP A 151 18.75 -16.76 -4.27
C ASP A 151 19.83 -15.88 -3.62
N ASP A 152 19.44 -14.78 -2.96
CA ASP A 152 20.38 -13.92 -2.21
C ASP A 152 21.01 -14.62 -1.00
N ILE A 153 20.25 -15.47 -0.30
CA ILE A 153 20.78 -16.25 0.85
C ILE A 153 21.92 -17.17 0.38
N ILE A 154 21.76 -17.79 -0.80
CA ILE A 154 22.78 -18.64 -1.40
C ILE A 154 23.97 -17.79 -1.86
N LEU A 155 23.70 -16.71 -2.62
CA LEU A 155 24.72 -15.85 -3.21
C LEU A 155 25.61 -15.17 -2.15
N TYR A 156 25.00 -14.62 -1.10
CA TYR A 156 25.70 -13.94 -0.02
C TYR A 156 25.92 -14.84 1.19
N GLY A 157 25.97 -16.16 0.96
CA GLY A 157 26.05 -17.18 1.99
C GLY A 157 27.17 -16.94 2.98
N ASP A 158 28.29 -16.33 2.58
CA ASP A 158 29.41 -16.03 3.49
C ASP A 158 29.28 -14.76 4.32
N ASN A 159 28.36 -13.86 3.96
CA ASN A 159 28.15 -12.63 4.71
C ASN A 159 27.57 -12.94 6.11
N LYS A 160 28.19 -12.38 7.15
CA LYS A 160 27.80 -12.63 8.55
C LYS A 160 26.33 -12.29 8.85
N HIS A 161 25.77 -11.24 8.23
CA HIS A 161 24.39 -10.83 8.46
C HIS A 161 23.40 -11.74 7.74
N VAL A 162 23.75 -12.21 6.54
CA VAL A 162 22.96 -13.20 5.79
C VAL A 162 23.00 -14.54 6.50
N LYS A 163 24.17 -15.02 6.95
CA LYS A 163 24.29 -16.20 7.83
C LYS A 163 23.42 -16.08 9.08
N SER A 164 23.41 -14.91 9.72
CA SER A 164 22.57 -14.64 10.89
C SER A 164 21.09 -14.70 10.57
N PHE A 165 20.66 -14.15 9.43
CA PHE A 165 19.28 -14.26 8.97
C PHE A 165 18.88 -15.71 8.71
N SER A 166 19.70 -16.48 8.00
CA SER A 166 19.41 -17.89 7.69
C SER A 166 19.25 -18.72 8.97
N LYS A 167 20.15 -18.55 9.94
CA LYS A 167 20.01 -19.19 11.27
C LYS A 167 18.72 -18.78 11.98
N PHE A 168 18.39 -17.49 11.95
CA PHE A 168 17.16 -16.97 12.55
C PHE A 168 15.91 -17.54 11.88
N LEU A 169 15.89 -17.63 10.55
CA LEU A 169 14.82 -18.20 9.75
C LEU A 169 14.62 -19.69 10.07
N SER A 170 15.68 -20.49 10.02
CA SER A 170 15.62 -21.94 10.33
C SER A 170 15.13 -22.20 11.74
N ALA A 171 15.63 -21.47 12.74
CA ALA A 171 15.19 -21.63 14.13
C ALA A 171 13.70 -21.31 14.30
N ARG A 172 13.20 -20.26 13.65
CA ARG A 172 11.78 -19.89 13.68
C ARG A 172 10.92 -20.94 12.97
N ILE A 173 11.34 -21.46 11.82
CA ILE A 173 10.63 -22.52 11.09
C ILE A 173 10.51 -23.80 11.94
N ALA A 174 11.59 -24.21 12.59
CA ALA A 174 11.58 -25.38 13.46
C ALA A 174 10.60 -25.27 14.64
N MET A 175 10.32 -24.05 15.12
CA MET A 175 9.40 -23.81 16.23
C MET A 175 7.90 -23.92 15.85
N VAL A 176 7.53 -23.72 14.57
CA VAL A 176 6.11 -23.59 14.17
C VAL A 176 5.54 -24.86 13.52
N GLY A 177 6.38 -25.74 12.97
CA GLY A 177 5.93 -26.93 12.24
C GLY A 177 5.50 -26.62 10.80
N ASN A 178 5.55 -27.63 9.91
CA ASN A 178 5.42 -27.44 8.46
C ASN A 178 3.94 -27.57 8.00
N ALA A 179 3.34 -26.46 7.55
CA ALA A 179 2.10 -26.45 6.77
C ALA A 179 2.31 -25.51 5.56
N GLU A 180 2.10 -26.02 4.34
CA GLU A 180 2.60 -25.40 3.11
C GLU A 180 2.09 -23.98 2.83
N ASN A 181 0.81 -23.67 3.12
CA ASN A 181 0.28 -22.30 2.99
C ASN A 181 0.61 -21.38 4.18
N THR A 182 0.95 -21.96 5.33
CA THR A 182 1.44 -21.25 6.52
C THR A 182 2.84 -20.65 6.26
N ASN A 183 3.60 -21.19 5.31
CA ASN A 183 4.97 -20.76 5.03
C ASN A 183 5.09 -19.31 4.54
N ILE A 184 4.23 -18.82 3.63
CA ILE A 184 4.42 -17.45 3.08
C ILE A 184 4.14 -16.38 4.14
N ILE A 185 3.04 -16.52 4.89
CA ILE A 185 2.69 -15.60 5.99
C ILE A 185 3.79 -15.63 7.05
N MET A 186 4.19 -16.84 7.44
CA MET A 186 5.21 -17.05 8.46
C MET A 186 6.55 -16.44 8.05
N ILE A 187 7.06 -16.74 6.85
CA ILE A 187 8.33 -16.20 6.37
C ILE A 187 8.24 -14.67 6.27
N SER A 188 7.11 -14.12 5.83
CA SER A 188 6.90 -12.67 5.79
C SER A 188 6.95 -12.04 7.18
N GLY A 189 6.35 -12.70 8.18
CA GLY A 189 6.43 -12.33 9.60
C GLY A 189 7.87 -12.35 10.12
N ILE A 190 8.61 -13.43 9.85
CA ILE A 190 10.03 -13.58 10.25
C ILE A 190 10.89 -12.49 9.60
N CYS A 191 10.66 -12.17 8.32
CA CYS A 191 11.35 -11.08 7.64
C CYS A 191 11.09 -9.72 8.33
N LYS A 192 9.84 -9.47 8.75
CA LYS A 192 9.47 -8.24 9.47
C LYS A 192 10.19 -8.16 10.81
N GLU A 193 10.22 -9.24 11.58
CA GLU A 193 10.95 -9.30 12.85
C GLU A 193 12.45 -9.05 12.68
N TYR A 194 13.07 -9.72 11.70
CA TYR A 194 14.48 -9.55 11.42
C TYR A 194 14.80 -8.10 11.01
N TYR A 195 14.01 -7.53 10.11
CA TYR A 195 14.22 -6.16 9.65
C TYR A 195 14.09 -5.13 10.78
N LYS A 196 13.16 -5.34 11.73
CA LYS A 196 13.08 -4.52 12.96
C LYS A 196 14.38 -4.60 13.78
N LYS A 197 14.97 -5.79 13.94
CA LYS A 197 16.26 -5.96 14.63
C LYS A 197 17.39 -5.24 13.92
N VAL A 198 17.47 -5.36 12.59
CA VAL A 198 18.46 -4.67 11.75
C VAL A 198 18.38 -3.15 11.93
N LYS A 199 17.17 -2.58 11.88
CA LYS A 199 16.93 -1.15 12.11
C LYS A 199 17.37 -0.72 13.51
N LYS A 200 16.96 -1.47 14.54
CA LYS A 200 17.30 -1.16 15.94
C LYS A 200 18.82 -1.18 16.17
N ALA A 201 19.52 -2.11 15.55
CA ALA A 201 20.97 -2.24 15.65
C ALA A 201 21.74 -1.25 14.75
N ASN A 202 21.05 -0.51 13.87
CA ASN A 202 21.64 0.41 12.90
C ASN A 202 22.77 -0.22 12.05
N VAL A 203 22.53 -1.44 11.53
CA VAL A 203 23.53 -2.20 10.76
C VAL A 203 23.18 -2.35 9.29
N GLU A 204 22.22 -1.59 8.76
CA GLU A 204 21.77 -1.69 7.36
C GLU A 204 22.92 -1.58 6.35
N SER A 205 23.88 -0.68 6.59
CA SER A 205 25.04 -0.47 5.72
C SER A 205 26.02 -1.65 5.65
N LYS A 206 25.93 -2.60 6.60
CA LYS A 206 26.79 -3.80 6.67
C LYS A 206 26.15 -5.00 5.98
N ILE A 207 24.90 -4.87 5.53
CA ILE A 207 24.12 -5.92 4.89
C ILE A 207 24.20 -5.72 3.38
N PRO A 208 24.34 -6.80 2.57
CA PRO A 208 24.27 -6.68 1.12
C PRO A 208 22.98 -5.96 0.70
N SER A 209 23.12 -4.92 -0.10
CA SER A 209 22.02 -4.02 -0.47
C SER A 209 20.88 -4.76 -1.18
N GLU A 210 21.21 -5.72 -2.04
CA GLU A 210 20.26 -6.57 -2.77
C GLU A 210 19.44 -7.46 -1.83
N PHE A 211 20.10 -8.17 -0.93
CA PHE A 211 19.45 -8.98 0.11
C PHE A 211 18.52 -8.13 0.98
N LEU A 212 19.01 -6.99 1.46
CA LEU A 212 18.20 -6.08 2.28
C LEU A 212 17.01 -5.53 1.49
N ARG A 213 17.18 -5.25 0.19
CA ARG A 213 16.10 -4.81 -0.71
C ARG A 213 15.03 -5.89 -0.86
N HIS A 214 15.40 -7.15 -1.03
CA HIS A 214 14.42 -8.24 -1.13
C HIS A 214 13.71 -8.51 0.20
N ILE A 215 14.39 -8.42 1.36
CA ILE A 215 13.72 -8.42 2.67
C ILE A 215 12.69 -7.29 2.76
N LYS A 216 13.07 -6.05 2.47
CA LYS A 216 12.17 -4.88 2.53
C LYS A 216 10.92 -5.09 1.65
N LYS A 217 11.09 -5.70 0.47
CA LYS A 217 9.98 -6.04 -0.44
C LYS A 217 9.08 -7.16 0.10
N VAL A 218 9.61 -8.18 0.78
CA VAL A 218 8.76 -9.21 1.41
C VAL A 218 7.96 -8.59 2.56
N VAL A 219 8.62 -7.77 3.39
CA VAL A 219 8.00 -7.11 4.54
C VAL A 219 6.89 -6.13 4.14
N SER A 220 7.00 -5.47 2.98
CA SER A 220 6.07 -4.39 2.60
C SER A 220 4.61 -4.81 2.55
N TYR A 221 4.28 -6.01 2.07
CA TYR A 221 2.88 -6.48 2.00
C TYR A 221 2.30 -6.70 3.37
N MET A 222 3.02 -7.43 4.21
CA MET A 222 2.51 -7.78 5.52
C MET A 222 2.45 -6.55 6.44
N ALA A 223 3.41 -5.63 6.30
CA ALA A 223 3.34 -4.33 6.94
C ALA A 223 2.09 -3.54 6.48
N SER A 224 1.79 -3.54 5.18
CA SER A 224 0.62 -2.87 4.64
C SER A 224 -0.69 -3.49 5.13
N ALA A 225 -0.78 -4.82 5.13
CA ALA A 225 -1.95 -5.54 5.63
C ALA A 225 -2.20 -5.22 7.12
N ILE A 226 -1.15 -5.28 7.95
CA ILE A 226 -1.24 -4.93 9.38
C ILE A 226 -1.61 -3.45 9.56
N GLY A 227 -1.02 -2.55 8.79
CA GLY A 227 -1.33 -1.12 8.84
C GLY A 227 -2.79 -0.81 8.47
N ILE A 228 -3.38 -1.55 7.53
CA ILE A 228 -4.80 -1.47 7.20
C ILE A 228 -5.67 -1.89 8.39
N VAL A 229 -5.33 -3.02 9.03
CA VAL A 229 -6.05 -3.51 10.22
C VAL A 229 -5.98 -2.50 11.35
N GLU A 230 -4.79 -1.94 11.62
CA GLU A 230 -4.57 -0.91 12.64
C GLU A 230 -5.41 0.35 12.35
N CYS A 231 -5.49 0.79 11.09
CA CYS A 231 -6.34 1.91 10.69
C CYS A 231 -7.83 1.60 10.90
N ALA A 232 -8.29 0.42 10.49
CA ALA A 232 -9.69 0.02 10.58
C ALA A 232 -10.16 -0.15 12.04
N ARG A 233 -9.26 -0.61 12.93
CA ARG A 233 -9.49 -0.80 14.37
C ARG A 233 -9.38 0.49 15.17
N ASN A 234 -8.88 1.58 14.58
CA ASN A 234 -8.79 2.85 15.29
C ASN A 234 -10.19 3.43 15.55
N ILE A 235 -10.51 3.66 16.83
CA ILE A 235 -11.81 4.18 17.27
C ILE A 235 -12.17 5.52 16.61
N GLN A 236 -11.17 6.35 16.31
CA GLN A 236 -11.37 7.65 15.65
C GLN A 236 -11.95 7.51 14.23
N TYR A 237 -11.65 6.39 13.54
CA TYR A 237 -12.09 6.15 12.17
C TYR A 237 -13.19 5.10 12.06
N LYS A 238 -13.73 4.66 13.20
CA LYS A 238 -14.78 3.63 13.29
C LYS A 238 -15.97 3.92 12.37
N SER A 239 -16.52 5.13 12.44
CA SER A 239 -17.68 5.52 11.62
C SER A 239 -17.36 5.53 10.12
N LEU A 240 -16.13 5.90 9.76
CA LEU A 240 -15.68 5.97 8.37
C LEU A 240 -15.56 4.59 7.74
N PHE A 241 -14.84 3.68 8.38
CA PHE A 241 -14.53 2.36 7.82
C PHE A 241 -15.70 1.37 7.96
N SER A 242 -16.52 1.48 9.01
CA SER A 242 -17.77 0.69 9.09
C SER A 242 -18.77 1.01 7.96
N ASN A 243 -18.67 2.20 7.37
CA ASN A 243 -19.50 2.67 6.26
C ASN A 243 -18.74 2.81 4.93
N VAL A 244 -17.62 2.12 4.77
CA VAL A 244 -16.78 2.23 3.56
C VAL A 244 -17.54 1.77 2.30
N ARG A 245 -17.32 2.49 1.19
CA ARG A 245 -17.78 2.11 -0.15
C ARG A 245 -16.60 2.12 -1.11
N VAL A 246 -16.47 1.08 -1.91
CA VAL A 246 -15.40 0.94 -2.89
C VAL A 246 -15.98 1.01 -4.29
N PHE A 247 -15.36 1.82 -5.14
CA PHE A 247 -15.74 2.03 -6.54
C PHE A 247 -14.57 1.60 -7.42
N LYS A 248 -14.83 0.63 -8.29
CA LYS A 248 -13.89 0.13 -9.28
C LYS A 248 -14.08 0.96 -10.55
N LYS A 249 -13.03 1.66 -10.98
CA LYS A 249 -13.03 2.47 -12.21
C LYS A 249 -12.45 1.65 -13.35
N SER A 250 -12.90 1.94 -14.57
CA SER A 250 -12.39 1.30 -15.78
C SER A 250 -10.86 1.40 -15.81
N PRO A 251 -10.17 0.35 -16.26
CA PRO A 251 -8.73 0.41 -16.46
C PRO A 251 -8.43 1.57 -17.38
N VAL A 252 -7.66 2.54 -16.91
CA VAL A 252 -7.16 3.57 -17.81
C VAL A 252 -5.87 3.02 -18.38
N ILE A 253 -5.88 2.79 -19.68
CA ILE A 253 -4.66 2.55 -20.44
C ILE A 253 -3.78 3.78 -20.22
N ILE A 254 -2.77 3.66 -19.35
CA ILE A 254 -1.80 4.73 -19.03
C ILE A 254 -0.83 4.91 -20.21
N ASN A 255 -1.33 4.88 -21.45
CA ASN A 255 -0.51 5.05 -22.65
C ASN A 255 -0.65 6.46 -23.23
N ASN A 256 -1.73 7.20 -22.94
CA ASN A 256 -2.01 8.50 -23.58
C ASN A 256 -2.14 9.69 -22.63
N GLN A 257 -1.59 9.62 -21.40
CA GLN A 257 -1.44 10.81 -20.57
C GLN A 257 0.04 11.20 -20.44
N PRO A 258 0.55 12.09 -21.33
CA PRO A 258 1.93 12.57 -21.27
C PRO A 258 2.31 13.18 -19.90
N TYR A 259 1.32 13.71 -19.18
CA TYR A 259 1.51 14.30 -17.85
C TYR A 259 1.80 13.27 -16.74
N ILE A 260 1.23 12.05 -16.84
CA ILE A 260 1.48 10.95 -15.89
C ILE A 260 2.84 10.31 -16.19
N HIS A 261 3.12 10.02 -17.46
CA HIS A 261 4.40 9.42 -17.87
C HIS A 261 5.56 10.36 -17.55
N GLY A 262 5.40 11.66 -17.81
CA GLY A 262 6.38 12.69 -17.49
C GLY A 262 6.64 12.87 -16.00
N LYS A 263 5.65 12.79 -15.09
CA LYS A 263 5.88 12.89 -13.63
C LYS A 263 6.40 11.60 -13.00
N ILE A 264 5.96 10.43 -13.49
CA ILE A 264 6.45 9.12 -13.02
C ILE A 264 7.91 8.91 -13.45
N LEU A 265 8.27 9.25 -14.69
CA LEU A 265 9.66 9.16 -15.16
C LEU A 265 10.53 10.32 -14.70
N SER A 266 10.05 11.58 -14.64
CA SER A 266 10.91 12.68 -14.17
C SER A 266 11.28 12.52 -12.70
N LYS A 267 10.41 12.00 -11.82
CA LYS A 267 10.80 11.65 -10.43
C LYS A 267 11.58 10.33 -10.31
N GLY A 268 11.45 9.41 -11.29
CA GLY A 268 12.26 8.20 -11.37
C GLY A 268 13.67 8.40 -11.97
N LEU A 269 13.88 9.48 -12.73
CA LEU A 269 15.16 9.84 -13.36
C LEU A 269 15.86 11.07 -12.72
N LEU A 270 15.16 11.92 -11.94
CA LEU A 270 15.75 13.05 -11.19
C LEU A 270 16.17 12.67 -9.77
N MET A 271 16.83 11.53 -9.63
CA MET A 271 17.76 11.31 -8.51
C MET A 271 19.15 10.99 -9.06
N LYS A 272 19.59 11.74 -10.08
CA LYS A 272 21.01 12.04 -10.24
C LYS A 272 21.38 12.97 -9.08
N ILE A 273 22.06 12.37 -8.10
CA ILE A 273 23.14 12.95 -7.28
C ILE A 273 23.09 14.48 -7.23
N ASN A 274 22.53 15.01 -6.14
CA ASN A 274 22.94 16.30 -5.63
C ASN A 274 23.25 16.11 -4.14
N ILE A 275 24.41 15.49 -3.89
CA ILE A 275 25.11 15.67 -2.63
C ILE A 275 25.66 17.08 -2.70
N ASN A 276 24.90 18.06 -2.23
CA ASN A 276 25.46 19.38 -1.97
C ASN A 276 26.07 19.34 -0.56
N VAL A 277 27.37 19.04 -0.52
CA VAL A 277 28.22 19.33 0.62
C VAL A 277 28.43 20.85 0.62
N SER A 278 27.72 21.59 1.47
CA SER A 278 28.13 22.97 1.77
C SER A 278 28.97 22.96 3.06
N TRP A 279 30.29 23.02 2.85
CA TRP A 279 31.26 23.50 3.83
C TRP A 279 31.51 25.00 3.59
N MET A 280 32.00 25.69 4.64
CA MET A 280 32.31 27.14 4.81
C MET A 280 31.10 27.99 5.27
N GLY A 281 31.06 28.58 6.48
CA GLY A 281 32.04 29.46 7.15
C GLY A 281 31.75 30.92 6.71
N VAL A 282 31.70 32.00 7.49
CA VAL A 282 32.28 32.45 8.78
C VAL A 282 31.62 33.82 9.09
N GLN A 283 31.49 34.23 10.37
CA GLN A 283 31.86 35.56 10.95
C GLN A 283 31.09 35.83 12.25
N LYS A 284 31.77 35.82 13.40
CA LYS A 284 32.35 37.00 14.10
C LYS A 284 31.29 38.00 14.58
N SER A 285 31.10 38.06 15.90
CA SER A 285 30.91 39.33 16.60
C SER A 285 31.83 39.35 17.82
N LEU A 286 32.89 40.15 17.69
CA LEU A 286 33.69 40.68 18.80
C LEU A 286 32.82 41.65 19.61
N LYS A 287 32.74 41.43 20.92
CA LYS A 287 33.16 42.37 21.97
C LYS A 287 33.09 41.67 23.33
#